data_AF-A0A8S9GEL9-F1
#
_entry.id   AF-A0A8S9GEL9-F1
#
_cell.length_a   1.000
_cell.length_b   1.000
_cell.length_c   1.000
_cell.angle_alpha   90.00
_cell.angle_beta   90.00
_cell.angle_gamma   90.00
#
_symmetry.space_group_name_H-M   'P 1'
#
loop_
_entity.id
_entity.type
_entity.pdbx_description
1 polymer ?
#
loop_
_entity_poly.entity_id
_entity_poly.type
_entity_poly.pdbx_seq_one_letter_code
_entity_poly.pdbx_strand_id
1 'polypeptide(L)'
;MDQSHLNASQSRSVDRKTIEKNRRIQMKNLYSELNSLLPQTSRESLALPDQLDEAANYIKKLQVNVEKKRERKRKLLATTAFEKLNSTGSSSMSSSVDLSMPRRLPRIEIQETGPVLHIFLVTSMEHKFIFHEITRLITEEAGAEMTHAGYSIVDDAVFHTLQCKVMRLFFGSDD
;
A
#
# COMPACT_ATOMS: atom_id res chain seq x y z
N MET A 1 -2.40 30.21 -70.11
CA MET A 1 -1.52 29.26 -69.38
C MET A 1 -1.94 29.17 -67.90
N ASP A 2 -3.22 29.40 -67.57
CA ASP A 2 -3.64 29.74 -66.19
C ASP A 2 -4.23 28.57 -65.38
N GLN A 3 -4.45 27.42 -66.00
CA GLN A 3 -5.17 26.31 -65.38
C GLN A 3 -4.32 25.50 -64.38
N SER A 4 -2.99 25.50 -64.52
CA SER A 4 -2.07 24.81 -63.60
C SER A 4 -1.90 25.54 -62.26
N HIS A 5 -1.93 26.87 -62.26
CA HIS A 5 -1.76 27.69 -61.04
C HIS A 5 -2.98 27.63 -60.11
N LEU A 6 -4.19 27.51 -60.66
CA LEU A 6 -5.44 27.33 -59.89
C LEU A 6 -5.53 25.95 -59.20
N ASN A 7 -5.03 24.90 -59.86
CA ASN A 7 -5.11 23.54 -59.33
C ASN A 7 -4.09 23.32 -58.19
N ALA A 8 -2.87 23.88 -58.32
CA ALA A 8 -1.85 23.84 -57.29
C ALA A 8 -2.21 24.68 -56.04
N SER A 9 -3.00 25.75 -56.20
CA SER A 9 -3.47 26.55 -55.07
C SER A 9 -4.63 25.89 -54.33
N GLN A 10 -5.54 25.22 -55.04
CA GLN A 10 -6.59 24.40 -54.42
C GLN A 10 -6.04 23.23 -53.62
N SER A 11 -5.07 22.47 -54.17
CA SER A 11 -4.42 21.36 -53.45
C SER A 11 -3.73 21.83 -52.16
N ARG A 12 -2.98 22.93 -52.23
CA ARG A 12 -2.32 23.53 -51.06
C ARG A 12 -3.32 24.02 -49.99
N SER A 13 -4.52 24.44 -50.40
CA SER A 13 -5.60 24.80 -49.48
C SER A 13 -6.19 23.57 -48.79
N VAL A 14 -6.36 22.46 -49.52
CA VAL A 14 -6.86 21.18 -48.97
C VAL A 14 -5.84 20.60 -47.99
N ASP A 15 -4.54 20.65 -48.32
CA ASP A 15 -3.47 20.21 -47.41
C ASP A 15 -3.46 21.04 -46.12
N ARG A 16 -3.57 22.37 -46.23
CA ARG A 16 -3.68 23.25 -45.06
C ARG A 16 -4.89 22.91 -44.18
N LYS A 17 -6.05 22.64 -44.78
CA LYS A 17 -7.26 22.23 -44.04
C LYS A 17 -7.05 20.90 -43.32
N THR A 18 -6.41 19.94 -43.97
CA THR A 18 -6.12 18.62 -43.39
C THR A 18 -5.12 18.71 -42.23
N ILE A 19 -4.04 19.48 -42.40
CA ILE A 19 -3.04 19.72 -41.35
C ILE A 19 -3.70 20.34 -40.12
N GLU A 20 -4.51 21.38 -40.30
CA GLU A 20 -5.20 22.04 -39.19
C GLU A 20 -6.27 21.15 -38.55
N LYS A 21 -6.92 20.28 -39.32
CA LYS A 21 -7.83 19.27 -38.77
C LYS A 21 -7.08 18.28 -37.87
N ASN A 22 -5.95 17.74 -38.35
CA ASN A 22 -5.14 16.81 -37.58
C ASN A 22 -4.61 17.46 -36.29
N ARG A 23 -4.16 18.72 -36.37
CA ARG A 23 -3.73 19.50 -35.19
C ARG A 23 -4.85 19.61 -34.14
N ARG A 24 -6.09 19.88 -34.57
CA ARG A 24 -7.25 19.97 -33.67
C ARG A 24 -7.63 18.63 -33.04
N ILE A 25 -7.54 17.55 -33.80
CA ILE A 25 -7.78 16.19 -33.29
C ILE A 25 -6.74 15.82 -32.22
N GLN A 26 -5.45 16.09 -32.50
CA GLN A 26 -4.38 15.86 -31.53
C GLN A 26 -4.60 16.64 -30.24
N MET A 27 -4.94 17.94 -30.34
CA MET A 27 -5.25 18.75 -29.15
C MET A 27 -6.43 18.17 -28.37
N LYS A 28 -7.52 17.77 -29.04
CA LYS A 28 -8.68 17.17 -28.37
C LYS A 28 -8.33 15.88 -27.61
N ASN A 29 -7.47 15.05 -28.20
CA ASN A 29 -7.02 13.81 -27.56
C ASN A 29 -6.21 14.11 -26.29
N LEU A 30 -5.28 15.07 -26.35
CA LEU A 30 -4.48 15.48 -25.19
C LEU A 30 -5.34 16.01 -24.04
N TYR A 31 -6.36 16.82 -24.32
CA TYR A 31 -7.30 17.28 -23.29
C TYR A 31 -8.07 16.12 -22.66
N SER A 32 -8.47 15.14 -23.48
CA SER A 32 -9.19 13.96 -22.97
C SER A 32 -8.31 13.11 -22.06
N GLU A 33 -7.05 12.91 -22.44
CA GLU A 33 -6.06 12.22 -21.63
C GLU A 33 -5.78 12.97 -20.33
N LEU A 34 -5.55 14.28 -20.39
CA LEU A 34 -5.33 15.12 -19.22
C LEU A 34 -6.49 14.99 -18.23
N ASN A 35 -7.73 15.14 -18.72
CA ASN A 35 -8.93 15.06 -17.88
C ASN A 35 -9.13 13.67 -17.26
N SER A 36 -8.64 12.60 -17.90
CA SER A 36 -8.69 11.25 -17.34
C SER A 36 -7.75 11.03 -16.14
N LEU A 37 -6.69 11.83 -16.04
CA LEU A 37 -5.69 11.78 -14.96
C LEU A 37 -6.08 12.64 -13.75
N LEU A 38 -7.05 13.53 -13.92
CA LEU A 38 -7.53 14.40 -12.86
C LEU A 38 -8.52 13.67 -11.95
N PRO A 39 -8.59 14.05 -10.66
CA PRO A 39 -9.67 13.60 -9.80
C PRO A 39 -11.01 13.96 -10.43
N GLN A 40 -12.01 13.08 -10.34
CA GLN A 40 -13.36 13.38 -10.82
C GLN A 40 -14.07 14.35 -9.84
N THR A 41 -13.55 15.56 -9.72
CA THR A 41 -14.10 16.66 -8.94
C THR A 41 -15.17 17.33 -9.78
N SER A 42 -16.41 16.84 -9.66
CA SER A 42 -17.63 17.36 -10.30
C SER A 42 -17.66 17.30 -11.83
N ARG A 43 -18.69 16.64 -12.37
CA ARG A 43 -18.99 16.54 -13.82
C ARG A 43 -19.48 17.87 -14.43
N GLU A 44 -19.04 19.01 -13.92
CA GLU A 44 -19.40 20.30 -14.47
C GLU A 44 -18.50 20.59 -15.67
N SER A 45 -19.13 20.97 -16.78
CA SER A 45 -18.44 21.31 -18.03
C SER A 45 -17.68 22.63 -17.85
N LEU A 46 -16.52 22.57 -17.20
CA LEU A 46 -15.62 23.71 -17.03
C LEU A 46 -15.10 24.20 -18.40
N ALA A 47 -14.84 25.50 -18.50
CA ALA A 47 -14.21 26.07 -19.68
C ALA A 47 -12.79 25.51 -19.85
N LEU A 48 -12.30 25.45 -21.09
CA LEU A 48 -10.98 24.88 -21.40
C LEU A 48 -9.81 25.51 -20.60
N PRO A 49 -9.78 26.84 -20.35
CA PRO A 49 -8.73 27.44 -19.52
C PRO A 49 -8.81 26.97 -18.06
N ASP A 50 -10.02 26.88 -17.51
CA ASP A 50 -10.24 26.47 -16.12
C ASP A 50 -9.83 25.02 -15.89
N GLN A 51 -10.06 24.14 -16.88
CA GLN A 51 -9.58 22.75 -16.85
C GLN A 51 -8.05 22.67 -16.80
N LEU A 52 -7.35 23.56 -17.52
CA LEU A 52 -5.90 23.62 -17.49
C LEU A 52 -5.38 24.15 -16.15
N ASP A 53 -6.06 25.14 -15.57
CA ASP A 53 -5.71 25.68 -14.25
C ASP A 53 -5.96 24.65 -13.14
N GLU A 54 -7.05 23.88 -13.20
CA GLU A 54 -7.30 22.77 -12.29
C GLU A 54 -6.19 21.72 -12.39
N ALA A 55 -5.77 21.37 -13.60
CA ALA A 55 -4.66 20.45 -13.81
C ALA A 55 -3.35 20.98 -13.21
N ALA A 56 -3.03 22.25 -13.43
CA ALA A 56 -1.85 22.89 -12.87
C ALA A 56 -1.88 22.88 -11.33
N ASN A 57 -3.04 23.16 -10.73
CA ASN A 57 -3.25 23.11 -9.29
C ASN A 57 -3.12 21.69 -8.74
N TYR A 58 -3.62 20.68 -9.45
CA TYR A 58 -3.49 19.29 -9.07
C TYR A 58 -2.03 18.82 -9.08
N ILE A 59 -1.25 19.20 -10.10
CA ILE A 59 0.20 18.93 -10.15
C ILE A 59 0.91 19.53 -8.93
N LYS A 60 0.63 20.79 -8.58
CA LYS A 60 1.19 21.43 -7.38
C LYS A 60 0.82 20.66 -6.10
N LYS A 61 -0.45 20.26 -5.97
CA LYS A 61 -0.93 19.45 -4.83
C LYS A 61 -0.19 18.12 -4.72
N LEU A 62 0.04 17.43 -5.84
CA LEU A 62 0.78 16.17 -5.88
C LEU A 62 2.24 16.35 -5.46
N GLN A 63 2.91 17.42 -5.92
CA GLN A 63 4.29 17.74 -5.51
C GLN A 63 4.39 17.91 -3.98
N VAL A 64 3.49 18.68 -3.38
CA VAL A 64 3.42 18.87 -1.93
C VAL A 64 3.16 17.53 -1.21
N ASN A 65 2.26 16.70 -1.73
CA ASN A 65 1.95 15.40 -1.14
C ASN A 65 3.15 14.44 -1.19
N VAL A 66 3.92 14.44 -2.27
CA VAL A 66 5.14 13.64 -2.39
C VAL A 66 6.16 14.08 -1.34
N GLU A 67 6.40 15.38 -1.19
CA GLU A 67 7.35 15.88 -0.19
C GLU A 67 6.88 15.56 1.24
N LYS A 68 5.60 15.73 1.53
CA LYS A 68 5.01 15.35 2.82
C LYS A 68 5.19 13.86 3.12
N LYS A 69 5.01 12.98 2.12
CA LYS A 69 5.25 11.53 2.27
C LYS A 69 6.74 11.24 2.51
N ARG A 70 7.65 11.92 1.79
CA ARG A 70 9.10 11.80 2.00
C ARG A 70 9.54 12.26 3.38
N GLU A 71 9.01 13.38 3.86
CA GLU A 71 9.29 13.91 5.20
C GLU A 71 8.80 12.94 6.30
N ARG A 72 7.57 12.41 6.17
CA ARG A 72 7.06 11.38 7.09
C ARG A 72 7.96 10.15 7.13
N LYS A 73 8.42 9.68 5.96
CA LYS A 73 9.40 8.58 5.87
C LYS A 73 10.70 8.92 6.59
N ARG A 74 11.25 10.13 6.39
CA ARG A 74 12.47 10.60 7.07
C ARG A 74 12.30 10.66 8.59
N LYS A 75 11.17 11.17 9.09
CA LYS A 75 10.86 11.25 10.53
C LYS A 75 10.79 9.87 11.17
N LEU A 76 10.09 8.93 10.53
CA LEU A 76 10.01 7.54 11.01
C LEU A 76 11.39 6.88 11.07
N LEU A 77 12.26 7.12 10.07
CA LEU A 77 13.63 6.62 10.10
C LEU A 77 14.48 7.31 11.19
N ALA A 78 14.31 8.62 11.41
CA ALA A 78 15.02 9.35 12.44
C ALA A 78 14.63 8.91 13.88
N THR A 79 13.36 8.61 14.14
CA THR A 79 12.92 8.08 15.43
C THR A 79 13.49 6.69 15.69
N THR A 80 13.52 5.82 14.68
CA THR A 80 14.17 4.50 14.79
C THR A 80 15.69 4.61 14.98
N ALA A 81 16.32 5.68 14.47
CA ALA A 81 17.74 5.93 14.68
C ALA A 81 18.06 6.49 16.08
N PHE A 82 17.15 7.29 16.66
CA PHE A 82 17.32 7.86 18.00
C PHE A 82 17.11 6.82 19.12
N GLU A 83 16.17 5.89 18.94
CA GLU A 83 16.01 4.71 19.82
C GLU A 83 17.26 3.81 19.81
N LYS A 84 17.99 3.80 18.70
CA LYS A 84 19.25 3.06 18.52
C LYS A 84 20.42 3.62 19.32
N LEU A 85 20.41 4.91 19.65
CA LEU A 85 21.52 5.58 20.36
C LEU A 85 21.32 5.60 21.89
N ASN A 86 20.09 5.49 22.37
CA ASN A 86 19.80 5.43 23.81
C ASN A 86 19.81 4.00 24.38
N SER A 87 20.01 2.99 23.53
CA SER A 87 20.06 1.58 23.94
C SER A 87 21.51 1.12 24.10
N THR A 88 22.22 1.70 25.08
CA THR A 88 23.50 1.17 25.58
C THR A 88 23.22 -0.10 26.38
N GLY A 89 23.00 -1.22 25.68
CA GLY A 89 22.82 -2.53 26.32
C GLY A 89 21.77 -3.41 25.66
N SER A 90 21.96 -3.77 24.39
CA SER A 90 21.55 -5.07 23.80
C SER A 90 21.61 -4.94 22.28
N SER A 91 22.69 -5.44 21.67
CA SER A 91 22.95 -5.33 20.24
C SER A 91 22.14 -6.35 19.44
N SER A 92 21.21 -5.88 18.61
CA SER A 92 21.25 -6.13 17.16
C SER A 92 20.02 -5.51 16.46
N MET A 93 20.22 -4.39 15.78
CA MET A 93 19.37 -4.00 14.66
C MET A 93 20.26 -3.50 13.53
N SER A 94 20.52 -4.37 12.57
CA SER A 94 20.97 -3.96 11.25
C SER A 94 19.73 -3.80 10.38
N SER A 95 19.49 -2.60 9.86
CA SER A 95 18.70 -2.42 8.65
C SER A 95 19.27 -1.26 7.84
N SER A 96 20.56 -1.38 7.52
CA SER A 96 21.03 -0.91 6.22
C SER A 96 20.39 -1.80 5.16
N VAL A 97 19.98 -1.18 4.07
CA VAL A 97 19.49 -1.86 2.86
C VAL A 97 20.42 -3.00 2.47
N ASP A 98 19.98 -4.23 2.73
CA ASP A 98 20.52 -5.42 2.08
C ASP A 98 19.31 -6.25 1.65
N LEU A 99 19.12 -6.31 0.32
CA LEU A 99 18.08 -7.10 -0.34
C LEU A 99 18.41 -8.61 -0.30
N SER A 100 19.38 -9.05 0.51
CA SER A 100 19.89 -10.44 0.51
C SER A 100 19.75 -11.23 1.81
N MET A 101 19.23 -10.66 2.91
CA MET A 101 18.95 -11.48 4.11
C MET A 101 17.53 -12.04 4.10
N PRO A 102 17.35 -13.38 4.28
CA PRO A 102 16.02 -13.94 4.45
C PRO A 102 15.43 -13.43 5.76
N ARG A 103 14.56 -12.43 5.69
CA ARG A 103 13.70 -12.07 6.83
C ARG A 103 12.88 -13.32 7.17
N ARG A 104 13.07 -13.86 8.37
CA ARG A 104 12.27 -15.00 8.84
C ARG A 104 10.82 -14.56 8.89
N LEU A 105 10.03 -15.05 7.94
CA LEU A 105 8.59 -14.83 7.92
C LEU A 105 7.98 -15.50 9.16
N PRO A 106 7.00 -14.85 9.82
CA PRO A 106 6.25 -15.49 10.89
C PRO A 106 5.67 -16.82 10.42
N ARG A 107 5.90 -17.88 11.19
CA ARG A 107 5.35 -19.22 10.92
C ARG A 107 4.45 -19.60 12.08
N ILE A 108 3.23 -20.00 11.76
CA ILE A 108 2.25 -20.51 12.73
C ILE A 108 1.98 -21.98 12.45
N GLU A 109 1.90 -22.77 13.51
CA GLU A 109 1.49 -24.17 13.47
C GLU A 109 0.45 -24.39 14.56
N ILE A 110 -0.61 -25.13 14.23
CA ILE A 110 -1.74 -25.38 15.13
C ILE A 110 -1.93 -26.90 15.20
N GLN A 111 -1.98 -27.42 16.42
CA GLN A 111 -2.22 -28.83 16.71
C GLN A 111 -3.43 -28.96 17.62
N GLU A 112 -4.38 -29.81 17.24
CA GLU A 112 -5.56 -30.11 18.03
C GLU A 112 -5.32 -31.37 18.86
N THR A 113 -5.55 -31.29 20.17
CA THR A 113 -5.52 -32.42 21.10
C THR A 113 -6.80 -32.42 21.92
N GLY A 114 -7.85 -33.02 21.36
CA GLY A 114 -9.19 -33.04 21.98
C GLY A 114 -9.78 -31.62 22.05
N PRO A 115 -10.24 -31.13 23.22
CA PRO A 115 -10.77 -29.77 23.36
C PRO A 115 -9.67 -28.70 23.46
N VAL A 116 -8.39 -29.08 23.40
CA VAL A 116 -7.25 -28.17 23.56
C VAL A 116 -6.58 -27.94 22.21
N LEU A 117 -6.37 -26.67 21.88
CA LEU A 117 -5.57 -26.23 20.75
C LEU A 117 -4.18 -25.80 21.25
N HIS A 118 -3.15 -26.40 20.67
CA HIS A 118 -1.76 -26.02 20.84
C HIS A 118 -1.33 -25.18 19.65
N ILE A 119 -0.90 -23.94 19.89
CA ILE A 119 -0.48 -23.01 18.84
C ILE A 119 0.98 -22.67 19.06
N PHE A 120 1.79 -22.95 18.04
CA PHE A 120 3.22 -22.66 18.00
C PHE A 120 3.44 -21.56 16.99
N LEU A 121 3.93 -20.40 17.45
CA LEU A 121 4.20 -19.26 16.61
C LEU A 121 5.70 -18.94 16.66
N VAL A 122 6.35 -18.97 15.51
CA VAL A 122 7.75 -18.54 15.36
C VAL A 122 7.76 -17.17 14.71
N THR A 123 8.28 -16.17 15.42
CA THR A 123 8.39 -14.78 14.95
C THR A 123 9.82 -14.28 15.09
N SER A 124 10.21 -13.31 14.27
CA SER A 124 11.36 -12.45 14.59
C SER A 124 10.95 -11.36 15.59
N MET A 125 11.92 -10.72 16.24
CA MET A 125 11.67 -9.62 17.18
C MET A 125 10.98 -8.40 16.59
N GLU A 126 10.99 -8.26 15.27
CA GLU A 126 10.26 -7.24 14.53
C GLU A 126 8.73 -7.49 14.51
N HIS A 127 8.27 -8.71 14.81
CA HIS A 127 6.87 -9.14 14.64
C HIS A 127 6.15 -9.43 15.97
N LYS A 128 6.55 -8.80 17.08
CA LYS A 128 5.97 -9.00 18.42
C LYS A 128 4.45 -8.77 18.48
N PHE A 129 3.91 -7.89 17.64
CA PHE A 129 2.49 -7.57 17.63
C PHE A 129 1.60 -8.76 17.23
N ILE A 130 2.13 -9.70 16.43
CA ILE A 130 1.38 -10.87 15.94
C ILE A 130 0.94 -11.75 17.12
N PHE A 131 1.80 -11.92 18.13
CA PHE A 131 1.46 -12.69 19.33
C PHE A 131 0.29 -12.06 20.10
N HIS A 132 0.31 -10.74 20.25
CA HIS A 132 -0.77 -10.00 20.91
C HIS A 132 -2.09 -10.13 20.13
N GLU A 133 -2.05 -10.01 18.81
CA GLU A 133 -3.22 -10.13 17.95
C GLU A 133 -3.83 -11.54 18.00
N ILE A 134 -3.00 -12.58 17.94
CA ILE A 134 -3.45 -13.97 18.08
C ILE A 134 -4.04 -14.22 19.47
N THR A 135 -3.41 -13.71 20.52
CA THR A 135 -3.92 -13.83 21.89
C THR A 135 -5.31 -13.20 22.00
N ARG A 136 -5.46 -11.97 21.50
CA ARG A 136 -6.74 -11.25 21.47
C ARG A 136 -7.81 -12.00 20.69
N LEU A 137 -7.48 -12.48 19.50
CA LEU A 137 -8.39 -13.24 18.63
C LEU A 137 -8.92 -14.49 19.35
N ILE A 138 -8.04 -15.22 20.04
CA ILE A 138 -8.39 -16.46 20.74
C ILE A 138 -9.27 -16.18 21.96
N THR A 139 -8.92 -15.18 22.79
CA THR A 139 -9.60 -14.96 24.06
C THR A 139 -10.85 -14.10 23.93
N GLU A 140 -10.80 -13.03 23.15
CA GLU A 140 -11.89 -12.05 23.06
C GLU A 140 -12.91 -12.41 21.97
N GLU A 141 -12.44 -12.82 20.78
CA GLU A 141 -13.34 -13.08 19.64
C GLU A 141 -13.85 -14.53 19.64
N ALA A 142 -12.96 -15.51 19.84
CA ALA A 142 -13.34 -16.93 19.85
C ALA A 142 -13.83 -17.44 21.22
N GLY A 143 -13.70 -16.62 22.27
CA GLY A 143 -14.13 -16.97 23.63
C GLY A 143 -13.42 -18.21 24.20
N ALA A 144 -12.23 -18.54 23.71
CA ALA A 144 -11.48 -19.70 24.18
C ALA A 144 -10.70 -19.37 25.47
N GLU A 145 -10.72 -20.30 26.42
CA GLU A 145 -9.99 -20.14 27.68
C GLU A 145 -8.51 -20.42 27.44
N MET A 146 -7.66 -19.42 27.60
CA MET A 146 -6.22 -19.59 27.48
C MET A 146 -5.65 -20.21 28.76
N THR A 147 -5.21 -21.46 28.68
CA THR A 147 -4.68 -22.21 29.83
C THR A 147 -3.17 -22.01 30.01
N HIS A 148 -2.44 -21.77 28.92
CA HIS A 148 -1.00 -21.52 28.98
C HIS A 148 -0.57 -20.58 27.85
N ALA A 149 0.28 -19.62 28.18
CA ALA A 149 0.97 -18.77 27.22
C ALA A 149 2.42 -18.58 27.68
N GLY A 150 3.35 -18.89 26.79
CA GLY A 150 4.77 -18.74 27.06
C GLY A 150 5.54 -18.41 25.79
N TYR A 151 6.76 -17.92 25.97
CA TYR A 151 7.68 -17.71 24.87
C TYR A 151 9.10 -18.11 25.26
N SER A 152 9.89 -18.49 24.27
CA SER A 152 11.33 -18.64 24.39
C SER A 152 12.01 -17.95 23.22
N ILE A 153 13.25 -17.51 23.43
CA ILE A 153 14.04 -16.82 22.42
C ILE A 153 15.26 -17.69 22.14
N VAL A 154 15.47 -18.04 20.88
CA VAL A 154 16.67 -18.76 20.41
C VAL A 154 17.21 -18.02 19.20
N ASP A 155 18.45 -17.57 19.30
CA ASP A 155 19.09 -16.66 18.34
C ASP A 155 18.25 -15.39 18.10
N ASP A 156 17.75 -15.21 16.87
CA ASP A 156 16.91 -14.10 16.43
C ASP A 156 15.44 -14.53 16.18
N ALA A 157 15.04 -15.71 16.68
CA ALA A 157 13.67 -16.18 16.63
C ALA A 157 13.06 -16.31 18.02
N VAL A 158 11.78 -15.95 18.08
CA VAL A 158 10.94 -16.05 19.26
C VAL A 158 9.85 -17.06 18.99
N PHE A 159 9.87 -18.09 19.83
CA PHE A 159 8.98 -19.24 19.80
C PHE A 159 7.93 -19.01 20.85
N HIS A 160 6.71 -18.69 20.43
CA HIS A 160 5.57 -18.57 21.31
C HIS A 160 4.82 -19.90 21.33
N THR A 161 4.40 -20.30 22.53
CA THR A 161 3.59 -21.48 22.77
C THR A 161 2.33 -21.04 23.48
N LEU A 162 1.19 -21.25 22.84
CA LEU A 162 -0.14 -20.99 23.39
C LEU A 162 -0.87 -22.33 23.51
N GLN A 163 -1.58 -22.50 24.62
CA GLN A 163 -2.54 -23.57 24.81
C GLN A 163 -3.87 -22.92 25.19
N CYS A 164 -4.90 -23.21 24.42
CA CYS A 164 -6.24 -22.75 24.72
C CYS A 164 -7.22 -23.91 24.67
N LYS A 165 -8.20 -23.86 25.57
CA LYS A 165 -9.31 -24.80 25.62
C LYS A 165 -10.47 -24.18 24.86
N VAL A 166 -10.89 -24.85 23.79
CA VAL A 166 -12.08 -24.49 23.06
C VAL A 166 -13.27 -24.99 23.85
N MET A 167 -14.03 -24.07 24.42
CA MET A 167 -15.30 -24.40 25.05
C MET A 167 -16.30 -24.67 23.92
N ARG A 168 -16.47 -25.95 23.55
CA ARG A 168 -17.62 -26.34 22.73
C ARG A 168 -18.87 -25.98 23.54
N LEU A 169 -19.57 -24.92 23.13
CA LEU A 169 -20.98 -24.79 23.45
C LEU A 169 -21.64 -26.03 22.83
N PHE A 170 -22.05 -26.96 23.69
CA PHE A 170 -22.89 -28.06 23.29
C PHE A 170 -24.16 -27.46 22.69
N PHE A 171 -24.23 -27.36 21.36
CA PHE A 171 -25.51 -27.25 20.69
C PHE A 171 -26.16 -28.61 20.91
N GLY A 172 -27.13 -28.63 21.84
CA GLY A 172 -27.96 -29.78 22.12
C GLY A 172 -28.48 -30.36 20.82
N SER A 173 -28.10 -31.60 20.55
CA SER A 173 -28.86 -32.46 19.68
C SER A 173 -29.85 -33.16 20.61
N ASP A 174 -31.02 -32.54 20.79
CA ASP A 174 -32.20 -33.28 21.21
C ASP A 174 -32.60 -34.15 20.01
N ASP A 175 -32.50 -35.47 20.18
CA ASP A 175 -33.34 -36.49 19.54
C ASP A 175 -33.39 -37.74 20.44
#